data_AF-A0A2T1DCH2-F1
#
_entry.id   AF-A0A2T1DCH2-F1
#
_cell.length_a   1.000
_cell.length_b   1.000
_cell.length_c   1.000
_cell.angle_alpha   90.00
_cell.angle_beta   90.00
_cell.angle_gamma   90.00
#
_symmetry.space_group_name_H-M   'P 1'
#
loop_
_entity.id
_entity.type
_entity.pdbx_description
1 polymer ?
#
loop_
_entity_poly.entity_id
_entity_poly.type
_entity_poly.pdbx_seq_one_letter_code
_entity_poly.pdbx_strand_id
1 'polypeptide(L)'
;MLVRYPDTTAYLANVNYSIQYNLTLPLKNTIQQLQTVALVVQTPLKENKSKNEVLFLSTPDSRIFSRGTVRLRHTDDRGLSQTRYIHLVQRRGQQGQPLITLSIKPGDRRSVEVDFLYPPDATPPQILTIKNLGN
;
A
#
# COMPACT_ATOMS: atom_id res chain seq x y z
N MET A 1 7.58 35.12 15.33
CA MET A 1 8.18 34.15 14.38
C MET A 1 9.60 33.88 14.86
N LEU A 2 9.83 32.78 15.56
CA LEU A 2 11.14 32.45 16.15
C LEU A 2 12.12 32.04 15.03
N VAL A 3 13.19 32.82 14.90
CA VAL A 3 14.53 32.54 14.33
C VAL A 3 14.59 31.62 13.09
N ARG A 4 15.00 32.17 11.95
CA ARG A 4 15.62 31.40 10.85
C ARG A 4 17.13 31.56 10.95
N TYR A 5 17.86 30.45 11.01
CA TYR A 5 19.33 30.48 11.00
C TYR A 5 19.84 30.80 9.58
N PRO A 6 20.96 31.53 9.42
CA PRO A 6 21.48 31.99 8.12
C PRO A 6 21.96 30.86 7.18
N ASP A 7 22.07 29.65 7.71
CA ASP A 7 22.80 28.51 7.14
C ASP A 7 22.06 27.17 7.30
N THR A 8 20.84 27.15 7.86
CA THR A 8 20.04 25.92 8.00
C THR A 8 19.30 25.57 6.72
N THR A 9 20.05 25.14 5.71
CA THR A 9 19.53 24.16 4.76
C THR A 9 19.36 22.84 5.52
N ALA A 10 18.26 22.12 5.32
CA ALA A 10 17.98 20.88 6.03
C ALA A 10 19.17 19.90 5.90
N TYR A 11 19.86 19.63 7.01
CA TYR A 11 21.09 18.83 7.04
C TYR A 11 20.86 17.33 6.73
N LEU A 12 19.60 16.87 6.77
CA LEU A 12 19.21 15.48 6.55
C LEU A 12 17.87 15.41 5.80
N ALA A 13 17.86 14.70 4.67
CA ALA A 13 16.62 14.23 4.05
C ALA A 13 16.15 12.95 4.77
N ASN A 14 15.51 13.12 5.92
CA ASN A 14 15.04 11.99 6.76
C ASN A 14 13.79 11.27 6.22
N VAL A 15 13.48 11.39 4.92
CA VAL A 15 12.19 10.94 4.42
C VAL A 15 12.26 10.23 3.08
N ASN A 16 11.46 9.18 2.95
CA ASN A 16 11.34 8.29 1.78
C ASN A 16 10.59 8.92 0.59
N TYR A 17 10.67 10.23 0.44
CA TYR A 17 10.02 11.00 -0.60
C TYR A 17 10.68 10.77 -1.97
N SER A 18 9.87 10.71 -3.03
CA SER A 18 10.32 10.40 -4.40
C SER A 18 10.98 9.02 -4.56
N ILE A 19 10.73 8.09 -3.65
CA ILE A 19 11.20 6.71 -3.78
C ILE A 19 10.21 5.92 -4.64
N GLN A 20 10.76 5.21 -5.64
CA GLN A 20 10.01 4.20 -6.37
C GLN A 20 10.12 2.85 -5.64
N TYR A 21 8.98 2.32 -5.25
CA TYR A 21 8.84 0.95 -4.78
C TYR A 21 8.49 0.07 -5.97
N ASN A 22 9.40 -0.81 -6.35
CA ASN A 22 9.16 -1.87 -7.34
C ASN A 22 9.30 -3.22 -6.64
N LEU A 23 8.17 -3.75 -6.18
CA LEU A 23 8.11 -4.93 -5.32
C LEU A 23 7.58 -6.12 -6.10
N THR A 24 8.22 -7.29 -5.95
CA THR A 24 7.68 -8.57 -6.41
C THR A 24 7.25 -9.40 -5.21
N LEU A 25 5.98 -9.76 -5.15
CA LEU A 25 5.36 -10.48 -4.03
C LEU A 25 5.05 -11.93 -4.44
N PRO A 26 5.84 -12.93 -3.99
CA PRO A 26 5.57 -14.34 -4.25
C PRO A 26 4.56 -14.88 -3.22
N LEU A 27 3.27 -14.83 -3.56
CA LEU A 27 2.19 -15.29 -2.69
C LEU A 27 2.00 -16.81 -2.85
N LYS A 28 2.37 -17.60 -1.84
CA LYS A 28 2.22 -19.05 -1.85
C LYS A 28 1.08 -19.49 -0.92
N ASN A 29 0.21 -20.36 -1.40
CA ASN A 29 -0.78 -21.02 -0.57
C ASN A 29 -0.20 -22.34 -0.02
N THR A 30 0.05 -22.39 1.29
CA THR A 30 0.64 -23.55 1.98
C THR A 30 -0.41 -24.50 2.58
N ILE A 31 -1.70 -24.15 2.52
CA ILE A 31 -2.77 -24.97 3.09
C ILE A 31 -3.54 -25.73 2.00
N GLN A 32 -4.35 -26.70 2.41
CA GLN A 32 -5.06 -27.62 1.51
C GLN A 32 -6.41 -27.09 1.00
N GLN A 33 -6.70 -25.80 1.22
CA GLN A 33 -7.93 -25.14 0.79
C GLN A 33 -7.61 -24.02 -0.20
N LEU A 34 -8.56 -23.70 -1.09
CA LEU A 34 -8.48 -22.50 -1.94
C LEU A 34 -8.38 -21.27 -1.03
N GLN A 35 -7.46 -20.35 -1.36
CA GLN A 35 -7.32 -19.09 -0.61
C GLN A 35 -7.52 -17.90 -1.55
N THR A 36 -8.32 -16.95 -1.11
CA THR A 36 -8.55 -15.70 -1.82
C THR A 36 -7.85 -14.57 -1.09
N VAL A 37 -6.87 -13.94 -1.74
CA VAL A 37 -6.07 -12.87 -1.16
C VAL A 37 -6.30 -11.57 -1.92
N ALA A 38 -6.38 -10.47 -1.17
CA ALA A 38 -6.49 -9.12 -1.70
C ALA A 38 -5.23 -8.33 -1.40
N LEU A 39 -4.78 -7.54 -2.38
CA LEU A 39 -3.78 -6.51 -2.19
C LEU A 39 -4.46 -5.17 -1.97
N VAL A 40 -4.11 -4.49 -0.87
CA VAL A 40 -4.78 -3.28 -0.44
C VAL A 40 -3.73 -2.24 -0.07
N VAL A 41 -3.83 -1.02 -0.61
CA VAL A 41 -3.08 0.13 -0.10
C VAL A 41 -3.96 0.90 0.87
N GLN A 42 -3.46 1.29 2.04
CA GLN A 42 -4.24 1.92 3.11
C GLN A 42 -3.51 3.12 3.71
N THR A 43 -4.27 4.07 4.29
CA THR A 43 -3.72 5.26 4.96
C THR A 43 -4.23 5.28 6.41
N PRO A 44 -3.60 4.54 7.33
CA PRO A 44 -4.01 4.50 8.74
C PRO A 44 -3.67 5.81 9.47
N LEU A 45 -4.14 5.94 10.70
CA LEU A 45 -3.73 7.02 11.58
C LEU A 45 -2.28 6.82 12.02
N LYS A 46 -1.50 7.90 12.01
CA LYS A 46 -0.20 7.94 12.67
C LYS A 46 -0.41 7.93 14.19
N GLU A 47 -0.09 6.82 14.84
CA GLU A 47 -0.12 6.68 16.29
C GLU A 47 1.29 6.38 16.79
N ASN A 48 1.72 7.06 17.86
CA ASN A 48 3.05 6.90 18.45
C ASN A 48 3.01 6.14 19.79
N LYS A 49 1.82 5.95 20.37
CA LYS A 49 1.63 5.34 21.69
C LYS A 49 1.45 3.83 21.67
N SER A 50 0.69 3.30 20.69
CA SER A 50 0.48 1.85 20.53
C SER A 50 1.38 1.33 19.42
N LYS A 51 2.41 0.55 19.77
CA LYS A 51 3.41 0.07 18.80
C LYS A 51 2.92 -1.07 17.90
N ASN A 52 1.80 -1.70 18.25
CA ASN A 52 1.38 -2.97 17.62
C ASN A 52 0.02 -2.89 16.91
N GLU A 53 -0.57 -1.71 16.76
CA GLU A 53 -1.91 -1.56 16.21
C GLU A 53 -1.94 -0.61 15.00
N VAL A 54 -2.67 -1.02 13.98
CA VAL A 54 -2.98 -0.17 12.82
C VAL A 54 -4.40 0.35 12.99
N LEU A 55 -4.53 1.66 13.22
CA LEU A 55 -5.81 2.29 13.53
C LEU A 55 -6.42 2.99 12.31
N PHE A 56 -7.72 2.80 12.13
CA PHE A 56 -8.52 3.43 11.08
C PHE A 56 -9.69 4.19 11.70
N LEU A 57 -10.19 5.19 10.98
CA LEU A 57 -11.40 5.90 11.36
C LEU A 57 -12.62 5.14 10.81
N SER A 58 -13.70 5.07 11.60
CA SER A 58 -14.98 4.55 11.13
C SER A 58 -15.56 5.38 9.99
N THR A 59 -15.41 6.71 10.08
CA THR A 59 -15.68 7.66 9.01
C THR A 59 -14.39 8.41 8.69
N PRO A 60 -13.73 8.13 7.54
CA PRO A 60 -12.51 8.82 7.15
C PRO A 60 -12.74 10.32 6.96
N ASP A 61 -11.68 11.11 7.14
CA ASP A 61 -11.72 12.56 6.93
C ASP A 61 -12.20 12.90 5.50
N SER A 62 -12.94 14.00 5.35
CA SER A 62 -13.35 14.51 4.05
C SER A 62 -12.17 14.86 3.13
N ARG A 63 -11.03 15.27 3.71
CA ARG A 63 -9.86 15.75 2.97
C ARG A 63 -9.10 14.60 2.31
N ILE A 64 -8.79 14.75 1.03
CA ILE A 64 -7.84 13.88 0.33
C ILE A 64 -6.46 14.07 0.96
N PHE A 65 -5.90 12.98 1.47
CA PHE A 65 -4.66 12.97 2.21
C PHE A 65 -3.48 12.43 1.40
N SER A 66 -3.75 11.49 0.51
CA SER A 66 -2.75 10.93 -0.41
C SER A 66 -3.40 10.59 -1.74
N ARG A 67 -2.63 10.76 -2.81
CA ARG A 67 -3.03 10.34 -4.16
C ARG A 67 -1.79 9.90 -4.93
N GLY A 68 -1.98 9.01 -5.89
CA GLY A 68 -0.89 8.53 -6.72
C GLY A 68 -1.33 7.39 -7.61
N THR A 69 -0.49 7.04 -8.57
CA THR A 69 -0.75 5.90 -9.46
C THR A 69 0.01 4.69 -8.95
N VAL A 70 -0.70 3.57 -8.80
CA VAL A 70 -0.08 2.26 -8.56
C VAL A 70 -0.24 1.43 -9.82
N ARG A 71 0.85 0.82 -10.29
CA ARG A 71 0.81 -0.19 -11.33
C ARG A 71 0.91 -1.57 -10.69
N LEU A 72 0.00 -2.45 -11.08
CA LEU A 72 0.00 -3.86 -10.70
C LEU A 72 0.25 -4.71 -11.93
N ARG A 73 1.17 -5.68 -11.83
CA ARG A 73 1.35 -6.72 -12.84
C ARG A 73 1.18 -8.10 -12.20
N HIS A 74 0.42 -8.98 -12.82
CA HIS A 74 0.20 -10.34 -12.35
C HIS A 74 -0.16 -11.27 -13.50
N THR A 75 -0.15 -12.57 -13.26
CA THR A 75 -0.67 -13.57 -14.20
C THR A 75 -2.07 -14.00 -13.78
N ASP A 76 -3.05 -13.90 -14.67
CA ASP A 76 -4.44 -14.28 -14.41
C ASP A 76 -4.65 -15.81 -14.36
N ASP A 77 -5.88 -16.25 -14.14
CA ASP A 77 -6.22 -17.67 -14.06
C ASP A 77 -6.07 -18.43 -15.40
N ARG A 78 -5.97 -17.71 -16.52
CA ARG A 78 -5.72 -18.26 -17.86
C ARG A 78 -4.23 -18.31 -18.21
N GLY A 79 -3.35 -17.88 -17.30
CA GLY A 79 -1.91 -17.83 -17.55
C GLY A 79 -1.46 -16.58 -18.32
N LEU A 80 -2.34 -15.59 -18.51
CA LEU A 80 -2.03 -14.39 -19.27
C LEU A 80 -1.49 -13.28 -18.34
N SER A 81 -0.44 -12.60 -18.77
CA SER A 81 0.07 -11.42 -18.05
C SER A 81 -0.91 -10.26 -18.17
N GLN A 82 -1.25 -9.68 -17.02
CA GLN A 82 -2.17 -8.56 -16.89
C GLN A 82 -1.44 -7.40 -16.23
N THR A 83 -1.63 -6.19 -16.75
CA THR A 83 -1.13 -4.95 -16.16
C THR A 83 -2.28 -4.00 -15.92
N ARG A 84 -2.37 -3.44 -14.72
CA ARG A 84 -3.41 -2.48 -14.31
C ARG A 84 -2.76 -1.25 -13.73
N TYR A 85 -3.27 -0.08 -14.11
CA TYR A 85 -2.89 1.20 -13.51
C TYR A 85 -4.08 1.73 -12.73
N ILE A 86 -3.87 2.03 -11.46
CA ILE A 86 -4.93 2.44 -10.54
C ILE A 86 -4.55 3.79 -9.97
N HIS A 87 -5.42 4.78 -10.18
CA HIS A 87 -5.30 6.07 -9.50
C HIS A 87 -5.87 5.93 -8.09
N LEU A 88 -4.97 5.90 -7.09
CA LEU A 88 -5.34 5.90 -5.70
C LEU A 88 -5.67 7.31 -5.25
N VAL A 89 -6.79 7.43 -4.54
CA VAL A 89 -7.18 8.62 -3.78
C VAL A 89 -7.56 8.14 -2.39
N GLN A 90 -6.82 8.59 -1.39
CA GLN A 90 -6.95 8.12 -0.01
C GLN A 90 -7.12 9.29 0.95
N ARG A 91 -7.95 9.08 1.96
CA ARG A 91 -8.22 9.97 3.07
C ARG A 91 -7.48 9.48 4.32
N ARG A 92 -7.24 10.39 5.26
CA ARG A 92 -6.58 10.05 6.53
C ARG A 92 -7.46 9.08 7.32
N GLY A 93 -6.85 8.01 7.85
CA GLY A 93 -7.55 6.98 8.60
C GLY A 93 -8.44 6.07 7.73
N GLN A 94 -8.29 6.09 6.40
CA GLN A 94 -9.09 5.28 5.50
C GLN A 94 -8.54 3.86 5.36
N GLN A 95 -9.41 2.87 5.59
CA GLN A 95 -9.17 1.50 5.16
C GLN A 95 -9.28 1.42 3.63
N GLY A 96 -8.27 0.85 2.99
CA GLY A 96 -8.23 0.74 1.54
C GLY A 96 -9.24 -0.27 0.99
N GLN A 97 -9.59 -0.11 -0.29
CA GLN A 97 -10.32 -1.11 -1.05
C GLN A 97 -9.34 -2.05 -1.79
N PRO A 98 -9.71 -3.32 -2.03
CA PRO A 98 -8.90 -4.24 -2.83
C PRO A 98 -8.54 -3.65 -4.20
N LEU A 99 -7.24 -3.57 -4.48
CA LEU A 99 -6.73 -3.18 -5.79
C LEU A 99 -6.76 -4.35 -6.77
N ILE A 100 -6.55 -5.55 -6.23
CA ILE A 100 -6.65 -6.82 -6.91
C ILE A 100 -7.02 -7.91 -5.90
N THR A 101 -7.77 -8.90 -6.38
CA THR A 101 -8.08 -10.13 -5.65
C THR A 101 -7.57 -11.32 -6.47
N LEU A 102 -6.93 -12.27 -5.82
CA LEU A 102 -6.32 -13.44 -6.44
C LEU A 102 -6.76 -14.71 -5.71
N SER A 103 -7.22 -15.68 -6.48
CA SER A 103 -7.48 -17.03 -5.99
C SER A 103 -6.23 -17.90 -6.19
N ILE A 104 -5.75 -18.51 -5.11
CA ILE A 104 -4.53 -19.34 -5.08
C ILE A 104 -4.92 -20.75 -4.65
N LYS A 105 -4.77 -21.72 -5.55
CA LYS A 105 -5.08 -23.13 -5.28
C LYS A 105 -4.13 -23.72 -4.22
N PRO A 106 -4.52 -24.81 -3.54
CA PRO A 106 -3.64 -25.52 -2.62
C PRO A 106 -2.27 -25.85 -3.23
N GLY A 107 -1.19 -25.50 -2.53
CA GLY A 107 0.19 -25.72 -2.97
C GLY A 107 0.68 -24.80 -4.10
N ASP A 108 -0.20 -23.99 -4.68
CA ASP A 108 0.10 -23.10 -5.79
C ASP A 108 0.71 -21.76 -5.33
N ARG A 109 1.26 -21.00 -6.28
CA ARG A 109 1.87 -19.69 -6.07
C ARG A 109 1.42 -18.69 -7.13
N ARG A 110 1.08 -17.48 -6.70
CA ARG A 110 0.89 -16.30 -7.57
C ARG A 110 2.01 -15.30 -7.34
N SER A 111 2.51 -14.68 -8.41
CA SER A 111 3.43 -13.55 -8.31
C SER A 111 2.67 -12.26 -8.66
N VAL A 112 2.83 -11.24 -7.81
CA VAL A 112 2.26 -9.91 -8.05
C VAL A 112 3.37 -8.89 -7.95
N GLU A 113 3.49 -8.07 -8.97
CA GLU A 113 4.38 -6.93 -8.96
C GLU A 113 3.60 -5.66 -8.65
N VAL A 114 4.16 -4.84 -7.76
CA VAL A 114 3.63 -3.55 -7.37
C VAL A 114 4.68 -2.50 -7.67
N ASP A 115 4.34 -1.56 -8.55
CA ASP A 115 5.15 -0.38 -8.84
C ASP A 115 4.40 0.85 -8.33
N PHE A 116 5.04 1.58 -7.42
CA PHE A 116 4.48 2.76 -6.78
C PHE A 116 5.57 3.80 -6.53
N LEU A 117 5.42 4.97 -7.17
CA LEU A 117 6.25 6.13 -6.88
C LEU A 117 5.64 6.89 -5.70
N TYR A 118 6.33 6.87 -4.56
CA TYR A 118 5.89 7.59 -3.36
C TYR A 118 6.11 9.10 -3.53
N PRO A 119 5.04 9.92 -3.52
CA PRO A 119 5.17 11.31 -3.92
C PRO A 119 5.94 12.14 -2.89
N PRO A 120 6.66 13.18 -3.31
CA PRO A 120 7.52 13.96 -2.42
C PRO A 120 6.78 14.80 -1.38
N ASP A 121 5.50 15.05 -1.61
CA ASP A 121 4.58 15.78 -0.73
C ASP A 121 3.66 14.86 0.08
N ALA A 122 3.88 13.54 0.03
CA ALA A 122 3.09 12.58 0.79
C ALA A 122 3.21 12.81 2.29
N THR A 123 2.14 12.58 3.04
CA THR A 123 2.23 12.50 4.50
C THR A 123 2.08 11.04 4.94
N PRO A 124 3.09 10.41 5.55
CA PRO A 124 2.98 9.02 6.04
C PRO A 124 2.04 8.90 7.25
N PRO A 125 1.51 7.69 7.54
CA PRO A 125 1.83 6.40 6.90
C PRO A 125 0.92 6.02 5.72
N GLN A 126 1.52 5.32 4.75
CA GLN A 126 0.82 4.51 3.75
C GLN A 126 1.32 3.07 3.90
N ILE A 127 0.40 2.11 3.89
CA ILE A 127 0.75 0.69 4.03
C ILE A 127 0.24 -0.11 2.84
N LEU A 128 1.05 -1.05 2.37
CA LEU A 128 0.63 -2.12 1.46
C LEU A 128 0.30 -3.36 2.30
N THR A 129 -0.91 -3.86 2.19
CA THR A 129 -1.43 -4.98 2.98
C THR A 129 -1.84 -6.13 2.06
N ILE A 130 -1.40 -7.33 2.42
CA ILE A 130 -1.88 -8.59 1.86
C ILE A 130 -2.95 -9.10 2.83
N LYS A 131 -4.21 -9.07 2.41
CA LYS A 131 -5.35 -9.49 3.23
C LYS A 131 -5.88 -10.81 2.71
N ASN A 132 -5.91 -11.83 3.55
CA ASN A 132 -6.69 -13.03 3.27
C ASN A 132 -8.18 -12.68 3.46
N LEU A 133 -9.01 -12.94 2.44
CA LEU A 133 -10.44 -12.67 2.49
C LEU A 133 -11.24 -13.81 3.14
N GLY A 134 -10.60 -14.94 3.44
CA GLY A 134 -11.28 -16.12 3.95
C GLY A 134 -12.24 -16.73 2.91
N ASN A 135 -12.87 -17.84 3.30
CA ASN A 135 -14.14 -18.28 2.73
C ASN A 135 -15.25 -17.88 3.71
#